data_AF-A0A1V6DZ17-F1
#
_entry.id   AF-A0A1V6DZ17-F1
#
_cell.length_a   1.000
_cell.length_b   1.000
_cell.length_c   1.000
_cell.angle_alpha   90.00
_cell.angle_beta   90.00
_cell.angle_gamma   90.00
#
_symmetry.space_group_name_H-M   'P 1'
#
loop_
_entity.id
_entity.type
_entity.pdbx_description
1 polymer ?
#
loop_
_entity_poly.entity_id
_entity_poly.type
_entity_poly.pdbx_seq_one_letter_code
_entity_poly.pdbx_strand_id
1 'polypeptide(L)' 'MVEVEFVVDESGRVRDARVVRASAPEFAAPTLAAVARWRFEPGLRQGVPVNFRMRVPVVFDLKR' A
#
# COMPACT_ATOMS: atom_id res chain seq x y z
N MET A 1 -2.66 -8.79 -11.14
CA MET A 1 -3.06 -7.88 -10.05
C MET A 1 -2.46 -8.40 -8.74
N VAL A 2 -2.01 -7.50 -7.89
CA VAL A 2 -1.58 -7.77 -6.52
C VAL A 2 -2.36 -6.85 -5.60
N GLU A 3 -3.04 -7.39 -4.60
CA GLU A 3 -3.74 -6.63 -3.57
C GLU A 3 -2.84 -6.52 -2.34
N VAL A 4 -2.59 -5.30 -1.90
CA VAL A 4 -1.71 -5.00 -0.77
C VAL A 4 -2.49 -4.30 0.31
N GLU A 5 -2.32 -4.76 1.54
CA GLU A 5 -2.79 -4.09 2.74
C GLU A 5 -1.63 -3.49 3.51
N PHE A 6 -1.80 -2.26 3.99
CA PHE A 6 -0.78 -1.56 4.76
C PHE A 6 -1.42 -0.52 5.69
N VAL A 7 -0.62 0.00 6.63
CA VAL A 7 -0.97 1.13 7.48
C VAL A 7 -0.26 2.38 6.95
N VAL A 8 -0.98 3.49 6.88
CA VAL A 8 -0.39 4.81 6.74
C VAL A 8 -0.31 5.40 8.14
N ASP A 9 0.89 5.80 8.55
CA ASP A 9 1.10 6.40 9.87
C ASP A 9 0.73 7.90 9.90
N GLU A 10 0.74 8.47 11.11
CA GLU A 10 0.48 9.90 11.36
C GLU A 10 1.40 10.87 10.59
N SER A 11 2.51 10.38 10.04
CA SER A 11 3.44 11.15 9.21
C SER A 11 3.24 10.93 7.70
N GLY A 12 2.24 10.13 7.32
CA GLY A 12 1.94 9.80 5.93
C GLY A 12 2.82 8.71 5.33
N ARG A 13 3.57 7.95 6.16
CA ARG A 13 4.44 6.87 5.67
C ARG A 13 3.72 5.53 5.72
N VAL A 14 4.01 4.69 4.73
CA VAL A 14 3.55 3.31 4.70
C VAL A 14 4.32 2.44 5.70
N ARG A 15 3.58 1.64 6.47
CA ARG A 15 4.05 0.66 7.47
C ARG A 15 3.31 -0.66 7.26
N ASP A 16 3.95 -1.76 7.68
CA ASP A 16 3.36 -3.11 7.74
C ASP A 16 2.70 -3.58 6.43
N ALA A 17 3.29 -3.21 5.29
CA ALA A 17 2.78 -3.59 3.98
C ALA A 17 2.89 -5.11 3.76
N ARG A 18 1.77 -5.73 3.37
CA ARG A 18 1.69 -7.16 3.08
C ARG A 18 0.78 -7.43 1.88
N VAL A 19 1.14 -8.43 1.09
CA VAL A 19 0.26 -8.93 0.02
C VAL A 19 -0.82 -9.78 0.65
N VAL A 20 -2.08 -9.45 0.37
CA VAL A 20 -3.24 -10.23 0.81
C VAL A 20 -3.81 -11.11 -0.30
N ARG A 21 -3.54 -10.75 -1.56
CA ARG A 21 -3.90 -11.56 -2.75
C ARG A 21 -2.94 -11.25 -3.89
N ALA A 22 -2.54 -12.27 -4.66
CA ALA A 22 -1.78 -12.08 -5.89
C ALA A 22 -2.27 -13.05 -6.97
N SER A 23 -2.59 -12.54 -8.16
CA SER A 23 -2.93 -13.39 -9.32
C SER A 23 -1.71 -14.06 -9.93
N ALA A 24 -0.53 -13.48 -9.73
CA ALA A 24 0.75 -13.91 -10.28
C ALA A 24 1.82 -13.62 -9.20
N PRO A 25 2.32 -14.64 -8.48
CA PRO A 25 3.19 -14.48 -7.30
C PRO A 25 4.48 -13.71 -7.57
N GLU A 26 5.02 -13.78 -8.78
CA GLU A 26 6.25 -13.10 -9.22
C GLU A 26 6.17 -11.57 -9.08
N PHE A 27 4.95 -11.01 -9.08
CA PHE A 27 4.75 -9.57 -8.90
C PHE A 27 4.65 -9.15 -7.42
N ALA A 28 4.52 -10.07 -6.47
CA ALA A 28 4.31 -9.75 -5.06
C ALA A 28 5.47 -8.92 -4.46
N ALA A 29 6.71 -9.40 -4.62
CA ALA A 29 7.90 -8.72 -4.11
C ALA A 29 8.11 -7.31 -4.70
N PRO A 30 8.09 -7.10 -6.04
CA PRO A 30 8.23 -5.77 -6.60
C PRO A 30 7.07 -4.84 -6.22
N THR A 31 5.83 -5.36 -6.09
CA THR A 31 4.71 -4.55 -5.58
C THR A 31 4.97 -4.07 -4.15
N LEU A 32 5.40 -4.94 -3.23
CA LEU A 32 5.71 -4.54 -1.85
C LEU A 32 6.82 -3.49 -1.80
N ALA A 33 7.87 -3.68 -2.58
CA ALA A 33 8.98 -2.72 -2.65
C ALA A 33 8.55 -1.34 -3.16
N ALA A 34 7.61 -1.29 -4.12
CA ALA A 34 7.04 -0.05 -4.62
C ALA A 34 6.11 0.62 -3.59
N VAL A 35 5.17 -0.14 -3.01
CA VAL A 35 4.19 0.37 -2.04
C VAL A 35 4.86 0.90 -0.77
N ALA A 36 5.93 0.25 -0.30
CA ALA A 36 6.69 0.70 0.88
C ALA A 36 7.30 2.12 0.73
N ARG A 37 7.46 2.60 -0.51
CA ARG A 37 8.04 3.92 -0.80
C ARG A 37 6.98 5.02 -0.91
N TRP A 38 5.69 4.67 -0.95
CA TRP A 38 4.63 5.65 -1.07
C TRP A 38 4.58 6.60 0.12
N ARG A 39 4.02 7.78 -0.15
CA ARG A 39 3.75 8.85 0.81
C ARG A 39 2.32 9.31 0.60
N PHE A 40 1.63 9.54 1.71
CA PHE A 40 0.23 9.91 1.74
C PHE A 40 0.06 11.16 2.59
N GLU A 41 -1.04 11.87 2.40
CA GLU A 41 -1.53 12.77 3.44
C GLU A 41 -2.04 11.93 4.62
N PRO A 42 -1.67 12.26 5.87
CA PRO A 42 -2.17 11.55 7.04
C PRO A 42 -3.69 11.62 7.13
N GLY A 43 -4.32 10.55 7.61
CA GLY A 43 -5.72 10.56 7.96
C GLY A 43 -5.93 11.48 9.16
N LEU A 44 -7.01 12.25 9.18
CA LEU A 44 -7.34 13.14 10.30
C LEU A 44 -8.59 12.64 11.01
N ARG A 45 -8.55 12.60 12.35
CA ARG A 45 -9.72 12.43 13.21
C ARG A 45 -9.83 13.65 14.11
N GLN A 46 -10.89 14.45 13.93
CA GLN A 46 -11.07 15.70 14.66
C GLN A 46 -9.87 16.66 14.53
N GLY A 47 -9.27 16.73 13.33
CA GLY A 47 -8.11 17.57 13.05
C GLY A 47 -6.76 17.02 13.53
N VAL A 48 -6.75 15.88 14.23
CA VAL A 48 -5.52 15.23 14.71
C VAL A 48 -5.12 14.12 13.73
N PRO A 49 -3.85 14.06 13.27
CA PRO A 49 -3.33 12.94 12.51
C PRO A 49 -3.52 11.62 13.24
N VAL A 50 -3.96 10.58 12.52
CA VAL A 50 -4.12 9.23 13.05
C VAL A 50 -3.65 8.19 12.03
N ASN A 51 -3.19 7.06 12.55
CA ASN A 51 -2.92 5.89 11.72
C ASN A 51 -4.21 5.38 11.06
N PHE A 52 -4.14 4.98 9.80
CA PHE A 52 -5.26 4.34 9.11
C PHE A 52 -4.79 3.21 8.21
N ARG A 53 -5.68 2.23 7.98
CA ARG A 53 -5.38 1.05 7.16
C ARG A 53 -5.97 1.22 5.78
N MET A 54 -5.20 0.84 4.77
CA MET A 54 -5.64 0.80 3.37
C MET A 54 -5.48 -0.60 2.80
N ARG A 55 -6.33 -0.92 1.83
CA ARG A 55 -6.16 -2.07 0.95
C ARG A 55 -6.32 -1.60 -0.49
N VAL A 56 -5.32 -1.86 -1.33
CA VAL A 56 -5.26 -1.33 -2.69
C VAL A 56 -4.93 -2.43 -3.70
N PRO A 57 -5.58 -2.44 -4.87
CA PRO A 57 -5.16 -3.26 -5.99
C PRO A 57 -4.05 -2.56 -6.79
N VAL A 58 -2.96 -3.26 -7.06
CA VAL A 58 -1.90 -2.86 -7.99
C VAL A 58 -2.02 -3.72 -9.25
N VAL A 59 -2.17 -3.05 -10.39
CA VAL A 59 -2.35 -3.69 -11.70
C VAL A 59 -1.06 -3.50 -12.51
N PHE A 60 -0.55 -4.59 -13.06
CA PHE A 60 0.55 -4.59 -14.01
C PHE A 60 -0.05 -4.64 -15.40
N ASP A 61 0.16 -3.58 -16.17
CA ASP A 61 -0.17 -3.55 -17.60
C ASP A 61 1.10 -3.90 -18.39
N LEU A 62 1.18 -5.16 -18.82
CA LEU A 62 2.27 -5.66 -19.65
C LEU A 62 1.95 -5.31 -21.10
N LYS A 63 2.37 -4.11 -21.53
CA LYS A 63 2.36 -3.77 -22.95
C LYS A 63 3.48 -4.53 -23.65
N ARG A 64 3.15 -5.09 -24.82
CA ARG A 64 4.12 -5.74 -25.72
C ARG A 64 5.08 -4.73 -26.32
#